data_AF-A0A522K487-F1
#
_entry.id   AF-A0A522K487-F1
#
_cell.length_a   1.000
_cell.length_b   1.000
_cell.length_c   1.000
_cell.angle_alpha   90.00
_cell.angle_beta   90.00
_cell.angle_gamma   90.00
#
_symmetry.space_group_name_H-M   'P 1'
#
loop_
_entity.id
_entity.type
_entity.pdbx_description
1 polymer ?
#
loop_
_entity_poly.entity_id
_entity_poly.type
_entity_poly.pdbx_seq_one_letter_code
_entity_poly.pdbx_strand_id
1 'polypeptide(L)' 'MQLQSDNFQHTHPIPTRNAFGKPGHPVELSDNLSPHLLWTDAPNDTRSFVLTC' A
#
# COMPACT_ATOMS: atom_id res chain seq x y z
N MET A 1 0.57 -5.17 -17.35
CA MET A 1 0.96 -5.09 -15.94
C MET A 1 -0.24 -4.69 -15.11
N GLN A 2 -0.49 -5.39 -14.01
CA GLN A 2 -1.56 -5.10 -13.05
C GLN A 2 -0.98 -5.11 -11.64
N LEU A 3 -1.46 -4.24 -10.74
CA LEU A 3 -1.06 -4.18 -9.34
C LEU A 3 -2.26 -4.48 -8.45
N GLN A 4 -2.07 -5.35 -7.46
CA GLN A 4 -3.10 -5.81 -6.54
C GLN A 4 -2.57 -5.80 -5.10
N SER A 5 -3.49 -5.70 -4.14
CA SER A 5 -3.19 -5.77 -2.72
C SER A 5 -4.35 -6.40 -1.97
N ASP A 6 -4.04 -7.30 -1.03
CA ASP A 6 -5.03 -7.94 -0.18
C ASP A 6 -5.47 -7.03 0.97
N ASN A 7 -4.69 -5.97 1.25
CA ASN A 7 -4.89 -5.10 2.40
C ASN A 7 -4.84 -3.62 2.06
N PHE A 8 -4.93 -3.24 0.78
CA PHE A 8 -4.95 -1.86 0.35
C PHE A 8 -5.80 -1.69 -0.93
N GLN A 9 -7.01 -1.19 -0.77
CA GLN A 9 -7.96 -1.11 -1.88
C GLN A 9 -7.83 0.20 -2.65
N HIS A 10 -7.82 0.11 -3.98
CA HIS A 10 -7.78 1.26 -4.88
C HIS A 10 -8.97 2.21 -4.62
N THR A 11 -8.71 3.53 -4.60
CA THR A 11 -9.66 4.63 -4.34
C THR A 11 -10.42 4.60 -3.01
N HIS A 12 -10.03 3.74 -2.08
CA HIS A 12 -10.60 3.68 -0.74
C HIS A 12 -9.71 4.38 0.29
N PRO A 13 -10.26 4.74 1.47
CA PRO A 13 -9.44 5.24 2.57
C PRO A 13 -8.29 4.30 2.93
N ILE A 14 -7.15 4.86 3.34
CA ILE A 14 -5.98 4.09 3.79
C ILE A 14 -6.38 3.26 5.02
N PRO A 15 -6.18 1.93 5.00
CA PRO A 15 -6.44 1.09 6.16
C PRO A 15 -5.56 1.50 7.35
N THR A 16 -6.12 1.50 8.56
CA THR A 16 -5.46 1.99 9.79
C THR A 16 -4.04 1.42 9.98
N ARG A 17 -3.86 0.12 9.72
CA ARG A 17 -2.56 -0.56 9.82
C ARG A 17 -1.46 0.00 8.91
N ASN A 18 -1.86 0.61 7.79
CA ASN A 18 -0.96 1.22 6.82
C ASN A 18 -0.79 2.73 7.02
N ALA A 19 -1.61 3.33 7.89
CA ALA A 19 -1.52 4.74 8.20
C ALA A 19 -0.46 5.01 9.28
N PHE A 20 0.11 6.21 9.24
CA PHE A 20 0.98 6.71 10.31
C PHE A 20 0.20 6.97 11.60
N GLY A 21 -1.03 7.47 11.47
CA GLY A 21 -1.89 7.84 12.59
C GLY A 21 -3.33 7.37 12.39
N LYS A 22 -4.06 7.34 13.49
CA LYS A 22 -5.47 6.95 13.56
C LYS A 22 -6.25 7.94 14.44
N PRO A 23 -7.59 7.98 14.32
CA PRO A 23 -8.41 8.80 15.20
C PRO A 23 -8.09 8.54 16.68
N GLY A 24 -7.94 9.63 17.45
CA GLY A 24 -7.62 9.64 18.88
C GLY A 24 -7.92 11.03 19.46
N HIS A 25 -7.26 11.42 20.56
CA HIS A 25 -7.43 12.75 21.15
C HIS A 25 -6.08 13.50 21.28
N PRO A 26 -5.67 14.34 20.31
CA PRO A 26 -6.31 14.65 19.04
C PRO A 26 -6.05 13.62 17.92
N VAL A 27 -4.97 12.84 18.01
CA VAL A 27 -4.55 11.78 17.08
C VAL A 27 -3.72 10.76 17.87
N GLU A 28 -3.84 9.48 17.52
CA GLU A 28 -2.95 8.42 18.02
C GLU A 28 -2.06 7.89 16.89
N LEU A 29 -0.87 7.37 17.23
CA LEU A 29 -0.04 6.66 16.27
C LEU A 29 -0.68 5.32 15.89
N SER A 30 -0.46 4.89 14.65
CA SER A 30 -0.81 3.55 14.19
C SER A 30 0.42 2.77 13.74
N ASP A 31 0.22 1.63 13.10
CA ASP A 31 1.28 0.63 12.91
C ASP A 31 2.26 1.06 11.82
N ASN A 32 1.83 1.95 10.91
CA ASN A 32 2.66 2.52 9.84
C ASN A 32 3.40 1.47 9.00
N LEU A 33 2.70 0.39 8.66
CA LEU A 33 3.28 -0.72 7.90
C LEU A 33 3.03 -0.57 6.40
N SER A 34 4.01 -0.91 5.57
CA SER A 34 3.82 -0.97 4.12
C SER A 34 2.73 -1.99 3.74
N PRO A 35 1.90 -1.70 2.73
CA PRO A 35 0.88 -2.63 2.27
C PRO A 35 1.49 -3.84 1.55
N HIS A 36 0.71 -4.92 1.46
CA HIS A 36 1.01 -6.00 0.52
C HIS A 36 0.89 -5.45 -0.91
N LEU A 37 1.84 -5.77 -1.78
CA LEU A 37 1.80 -5.38 -3.19
C LEU A 37 2.21 -6.59 -4.03
N LEU A 38 1.33 -6.98 -4.94
CA LEU A 38 1.57 -8.04 -5.91
C LEU A 38 1.29 -7.49 -7.31
N TRP A 39 2.22 -7.69 -8.24
CA TRP A 39 2.02 -7.33 -9.64
C TRP A 39 2.19 -8.52 -10.58
N THR A 40 1.38 -8.53 -11.63
CA THR A 40 1.41 -9.53 -12.70
C THR A 40 1.57 -8.86 -14.06
N ASP A 41 1.87 -9.66 -15.09
CA ASP A 41 1.90 -9.22 -16.49
C ASP A 41 2.87 -8.06 -16.75
N ALA A 42 4.05 -8.10 -16.13
CA ALA A 42 5.14 -7.20 -16.49
C ALA A 42 5.59 -7.46 -17.93
N PRO A 43 5.96 -6.43 -18.72
CA PRO A 43 6.54 -6.64 -20.04
C PRO A 43 7.74 -7.60 -20.01
N ASN A 44 7.89 -8.43 -21.04
CA ASN A 44 8.93 -9.48 -21.08
C ASN A 44 10.36 -8.93 -20.99
N ASP A 45 10.59 -7.68 -21.38
CA ASP A 45 11.88 -6.99 -21.34
C ASP A 45 12.12 -6.19 -20.05
N THR A 46 11.25 -6.35 -19.03
CA THR A 46 11.41 -5.68 -17.73
C THR A 46 12.71 -6.12 -17.05
N ARG A 47 13.57 -5.15 -16.72
CA ARG A 47 14.88 -5.42 -16.10
C ARG A 47 14.93 -5.11 -14.60
N SER A 48 13.99 -4.32 -14.10
CA SER A 48 13.90 -3.93 -12.70
C SER A 48 12.51 -3.38 -12.38
N PHE A 49 12.20 -3.28 -11.09
CA PHE A 49 11.01 -2.62 -10.57
C PHE A 49 11.42 -1.56 -9.55
N VAL A 50 10.63 -0.49 -9.45
CA VAL A 50 10.75 0.53 -8.40
C VAL A 50 9.38 0.66 -7.73
N LEU A 51 9.36 0.70 -6.41
CA LEU A 51 8.15 0.92 -5.60
C LEU A 51 8.26 2.27 -4.89
N THR A 52 7.22 3.08 -4.97
CA THR A 52 7.10 4.37 -4.29
C THR A 52 5.71 4.53 -3.68
N CYS A 53 5.63 5.26 -2.57
CA CYS A 53 4.38 5.63 -1.88
C CYS A 53 4.30 7.16 -1.87
#